data_AF-A0AAV3RCG3-F1
#
_entry.id   AF-A0AAV3RCG3-F1
#
_cell.length_a   1.000
_cell.length_b   1.000
_cell.length_c   1.000
_cell.angle_alpha   90.00
_cell.angle_beta   90.00
_cell.angle_gamma   90.00
#
_symmetry.space_group_name_H-M   'P 1'
#
loop_
_entity.id
_entity.type
_entity.pdbx_description
1 polymer ?
#
loop_
_entity_poly.entity_id
_entity_poly.type
_entity_poly.pdbx_seq_one_letter_code
_entity_poly.pdbx_strand_id
1 'polypeptide(L)'
;MARLARSCMQSLLKLVNSGMTMVGIAMILYALWMFRGWQKHLAPHIDVPLPWFIYTFLGIGITMCIISCSGHIAAETANGCCLYIYMLFLFLIVMIEAAVTTDVFLNRRWEEDFPEDQTGNLDHLKHFIKDNFDICKWIGLSVVAVQGLSLLFAMVLKALGPHPEKYYESDDDYLPDRVPLLRPYVPPPNYALGDPVYGSRNNSWNIRVK
;
A
#
# COMPACT_ATOMS: atom_id res chain seq x y z
N MET A 1 12.46 -8.91 -18.71
CA MET A 1 12.32 -7.45 -18.47
C MET A 1 11.22 -7.13 -17.46
N ALA A 2 9.99 -7.62 -17.60
CA ALA A 2 8.89 -7.33 -16.65
C ALA A 2 9.18 -7.71 -15.18
N ARG A 3 9.83 -8.86 -14.93
CA ARG A 3 10.24 -9.28 -13.56
C ARG A 3 11.24 -8.30 -12.93
N LEU A 4 12.28 -7.90 -13.66
CA LEU A 4 13.27 -6.93 -13.19
C LEU A 4 12.64 -5.56 -12.92
N ALA A 5 11.77 -5.09 -13.82
CA ALA A 5 11.02 -3.85 -13.63
C ALA A 5 10.15 -3.91 -12.37
N ARG A 6 9.46 -5.04 -12.12
CA ARG A 6 8.67 -5.26 -10.90
C ARG A 6 9.53 -5.17 -9.64
N SER A 7 10.63 -5.93 -9.58
CA SER A 7 11.52 -5.95 -8.41
C SER A 7 12.11 -4.56 -8.15
N CYS A 8 12.46 -3.83 -9.21
CA CYS A 8 12.91 -2.44 -9.11
C CYS A 8 11.82 -1.55 -8.51
N MET A 9 10.59 -1.59 -9.03
CA MET A 9 9.47 -0.80 -8.51
C MET A 9 9.13 -1.15 -7.05
N GLN A 10 9.15 -2.44 -6.68
CA GLN A 10 8.96 -2.88 -5.30
C GLN A 10 10.06 -2.34 -4.38
N SER A 11 11.31 -2.39 -4.81
CA SER A 11 12.44 -1.88 -4.04
C SER A 11 12.36 -0.37 -3.85
N LEU A 12 12.06 0.39 -4.91
CA LEU A 12 11.88 1.84 -4.85
C LEU A 12 10.71 2.23 -3.94
N LEU A 13 9.58 1.54 -4.05
CA LEU A 13 8.42 1.81 -3.21
C LEU A 13 8.72 1.50 -1.73
N LYS A 14 9.43 0.40 -1.43
CA LYS A 14 9.91 0.11 -0.07
C LYS A 14 10.89 1.17 0.44
N LEU A 15 11.80 1.65 -0.41
CA LEU A 15 12.78 2.67 -0.05
C LEU A 15 12.10 3.98 0.34
N VAL A 16 11.16 4.46 -0.48
CA VAL A 16 10.42 5.70 -0.20
C VAL A 16 9.60 5.56 1.09
N ASN A 17 8.88 4.45 1.27
CA ASN A 17 8.09 4.22 2.49
C ASN A 17 8.97 4.01 3.74
N SER A 18 10.18 3.47 3.59
CA SER A 18 11.13 3.37 4.70
C SER A 18 11.63 4.74 5.16
N GLY A 19 11.97 5.62 4.21
CA GLY A 19 12.32 7.01 4.50
C GLY A 19 11.17 7.75 5.20
N MET A 20 9.94 7.57 4.71
CA MET A 20 8.75 8.16 5.31
C MET A 20 8.47 7.64 6.73
N THR A 21 8.69 6.35 6.98
CA THR A 21 8.59 5.74 8.32
C THR A 21 9.61 6.36 9.28
N MET A 22 10.85 6.56 8.83
CA MET A 22 11.89 7.19 9.64
C MET A 22 11.50 8.62 10.04
N VAL A 23 10.96 9.41 9.09
CA VAL A 23 10.45 10.76 9.36
C VAL A 23 9.27 10.70 10.35
N GLY A 24 8.31 9.80 10.14
CA GLY A 24 7.16 9.61 11.03
C GLY A 24 7.56 9.24 12.46
N ILE A 25 8.51 8.31 12.63
CA ILE A 25 9.04 7.95 13.95
C ILE A 25 9.75 9.14 14.60
N ALA A 26 10.58 9.89 13.86
CA ALA A 26 11.24 11.07 14.38
C ALA A 26 10.23 12.14 14.85
N MET A 27 9.15 12.37 14.07
CA MET A 27 8.07 13.26 14.45
C MET A 27 7.36 12.81 15.72
N ILE A 28 7.05 11.51 15.85
CA ILE A 28 6.42 10.95 17.07
C ILE A 28 7.34 11.13 18.28
N LEU A 29 8.61 10.78 18.15
CA LEU A 29 9.59 10.93 19.25
C LEU A 29 9.74 12.40 19.67
N TYR A 30 9.78 13.31 18.70
CA TYR A 30 9.84 14.75 18.97
C TYR A 30 8.56 15.26 19.66
N ALA A 31 7.39 14.83 19.20
CA ALA A 31 6.11 15.18 19.84
C ALA A 31 6.02 14.65 21.28
N LEU A 32 6.47 13.40 21.53
CA LEU A 32 6.53 12.83 22.88
C LEU A 32 7.53 13.58 23.78
N TRP A 33 8.64 14.03 23.22
CA TRP A 33 9.60 14.88 23.94
C TRP A 33 8.98 16.23 24.32
N MET A 34 8.30 16.90 23.38
CA MET A 34 7.56 18.14 23.65
C MET A 34 6.46 17.93 24.70
N PHE A 35 5.71 16.82 24.61
CA PHE A 35 4.66 16.48 25.57
C PHE A 35 5.21 16.32 26.98
N ARG A 36 6.37 15.66 27.13
CA ARG A 36 7.05 15.55 28.43
C ARG A 36 7.53 16.89 28.96
N GLY A 37 8.03 17.78 28.09
CA GLY A 37 8.38 19.14 28.47
C GLY A 37 7.15 19.89 28.98
N TRP A 38 6.06 19.86 28.22
CA TRP A 38 4.79 20.49 28.57
C TRP A 38 4.24 20.00 29.92
N GLN A 39 4.23 18.69 30.15
CA GLN A 39 3.79 18.10 31.42
C GLN A 39 4.60 18.57 32.64
N LYS A 40 5.90 18.83 32.50
CA LYS A 40 6.73 19.33 33.60
C LYS A 40 6.41 20.76 34.01
N HIS A 41 5.84 21.56 33.10
CA HIS A 41 5.45 22.95 33.35
C HIS A 41 3.99 23.10 33.78
N LEU A 42 3.20 22.02 33.73
CA LEU A 42 1.83 21.97 34.24
C LEU A 42 1.85 21.87 35.78
N ALA A 43 2.01 23.02 36.45
CA ALA A 43 1.73 23.14 37.88
C ALA A 43 0.23 22.85 38.17
N PRO A 44 -0.17 22.46 39.40
CA PRO A 44 -1.47 21.82 39.65
C PRO A 44 -2.71 22.72 39.47
N HIS A 45 -2.55 23.96 39.06
CA HIS A 45 -3.64 24.88 38.74
C HIS A 45 -3.29 25.50 37.39
N ILE A 46 -4.23 25.47 36.44
CA ILE A 46 -4.53 26.44 35.37
C ILE A 46 -5.27 25.67 34.25
N ASP A 47 -6.36 26.26 33.76
CA ASP A 47 -7.04 25.92 32.50
C ASP A 47 -6.10 26.18 31.31
N VAL A 48 -5.08 25.32 31.13
CA VAL A 48 -4.11 25.48 30.04
C VAL A 48 -4.78 25.02 28.73
N PRO A 49 -4.79 25.85 27.68
CA PRO A 49 -5.35 25.45 26.40
C PRO A 49 -4.68 24.17 25.90
N LEU A 50 -5.47 23.27 25.32
CA LEU A 50 -4.95 21.99 24.81
C LEU A 50 -3.75 22.26 23.89
N PRO A 51 -2.60 21.57 24.07
CA PRO A 51 -1.40 21.78 23.27
C PRO A 51 -1.60 21.20 21.86
N TRP A 52 -2.43 21.88 21.07
CA TRP A 52 -2.86 21.48 19.73
C TRP A 52 -1.66 21.23 18.80
N PHE A 53 -0.59 22.02 18.94
CA PHE A 53 0.66 21.83 18.19
C PHE A 53 1.31 20.47 18.46
N ILE A 54 1.32 20.01 19.72
CA ILE A 54 1.88 18.70 20.07
C ILE A 54 1.04 17.57 19.46
N TYR A 55 -0.29 17.68 19.56
CA TYR A 55 -1.20 16.68 19.02
C TYR A 55 -1.21 16.63 17.49
N THR A 56 -1.08 17.76 16.81
CA THR A 56 -0.97 17.80 15.34
C THR A 56 0.32 17.14 14.86
N PHE A 57 1.47 17.45 15.47
CA PHE A 57 2.74 16.78 15.15
C PHE A 57 2.68 15.27 15.42
N LEU A 58 2.09 14.86 16.54
CA LEU A 58 1.90 13.46 16.88
C LEU A 58 0.98 12.76 15.86
N GLY A 59 -0.16 13.38 15.54
CA GLY A 59 -1.15 12.84 14.60
C GLY A 59 -0.62 12.71 13.18
N ILE A 60 0.15 13.70 12.70
CA ILE A 60 0.84 13.62 11.41
C ILE A 60 1.83 12.45 11.43
N GLY A 61 2.68 12.35 12.45
CA GLY A 61 3.66 11.26 12.56
C GLY A 61 3.03 9.86 12.57
N ILE A 62 1.94 9.68 13.33
CA ILE A 62 1.19 8.41 13.36
C ILE A 62 0.60 8.09 11.98
N THR A 63 -0.04 9.08 11.34
CA THR A 63 -0.59 8.94 9.99
C THR A 63 0.48 8.52 8.98
N MET A 64 1.65 9.18 9.01
CA MET A 64 2.79 8.83 8.16
C MET A 64 3.23 7.37 8.36
N CYS A 65 3.29 6.90 9.60
CA CYS A 65 3.62 5.51 9.92
C CYS A 65 2.57 4.53 9.37
N ILE A 66 1.27 4.81 9.54
CA ILE A 66 0.19 3.94 9.02
C ILE A 66 0.28 3.82 7.50
N ILE A 67 0.42 4.94 6.80
CA ILE A 67 0.52 4.97 5.34
C ILE A 67 1.77 4.21 4.89
N SER A 68 2.91 4.45 5.53
CA SER A 68 4.17 3.78 5.18
C SER A 68 4.13 2.27 5.42
N CYS A 69 3.55 1.82 6.54
CA CYS A 69 3.32 0.40 6.81
C CYS A 69 2.44 -0.23 5.72
N SER A 70 1.35 0.43 5.32
CA SER A 70 0.52 -0.04 4.22
C SER A 70 1.27 -0.09 2.89
N GLY A 71 2.18 0.86 2.64
CA GLY A 71 3.06 0.90 1.47
C GLY A 71 4.07 -0.25 1.44
N HIS A 72 4.68 -0.59 2.58
CA HIS A 72 5.54 -1.77 2.71
C HIS A 72 4.77 -3.06 2.42
N ILE A 73 3.57 -3.22 2.99
CA ILE A 73 2.70 -4.38 2.75
C ILE A 73 2.29 -4.44 1.27
N ALA A 74 1.94 -3.31 0.67
CA ALA A 74 1.56 -3.21 -0.74
C ALA A 74 2.72 -3.58 -1.67
N ALA A 75 3.94 -3.13 -1.37
CA ALA A 75 5.14 -3.45 -2.14
C ALA A 75 5.52 -4.94 -2.01
N GLU A 76 5.42 -5.52 -0.80
CA GLU A 76 5.75 -6.92 -0.52
C GLU A 76 4.76 -7.87 -1.18
N THR A 77 3.47 -7.65 -0.95
CA THR A 77 2.42 -8.55 -1.42
C THR A 77 2.14 -8.37 -2.91
N ALA A 78 2.32 -7.16 -3.44
CA ALA A 78 1.87 -6.74 -4.76
C ALA A 78 0.43 -7.22 -5.07
N ASN A 79 -0.41 -7.31 -4.03
CA ASN A 79 -1.80 -7.70 -4.12
C ASN A 79 -2.65 -6.48 -4.47
N GLY A 80 -3.66 -6.67 -5.33
CA GLY A 80 -4.53 -5.59 -5.79
C GLY A 80 -5.23 -4.85 -4.64
N CYS A 81 -5.68 -5.57 -3.61
CA CYS A 81 -6.35 -4.98 -2.45
C CYS A 81 -5.40 -4.08 -1.63
N CYS A 82 -4.21 -4.57 -1.27
CA CYS A 82 -3.22 -3.80 -0.50
C CYS A 82 -2.73 -2.56 -1.28
N LEU A 83 -2.50 -2.71 -2.59
CA LEU A 83 -2.16 -1.58 -3.47
C LEU A 83 -3.30 -0.55 -3.51
N TYR A 84 -4.56 -0.97 -3.56
CA TYR A 84 -5.70 -0.04 -3.56
C TYR A 84 -5.83 0.73 -2.24
N ILE A 85 -5.69 0.05 -1.10
CA ILE A 85 -5.70 0.69 0.21
C ILE A 85 -4.58 1.74 0.31
N TYR A 86 -3.37 1.39 -0.12
CA TYR A 86 -2.24 2.32 -0.14
C TYR A 86 -2.50 3.53 -1.06
N MET A 87 -2.98 3.30 -2.28
CA MET A 87 -3.32 4.39 -3.21
C MET A 87 -4.46 5.27 -2.70
N LEU A 88 -5.45 4.70 -2.01
CA LEU A 88 -6.52 5.45 -1.37
C LEU A 88 -5.97 6.38 -0.30
N PHE A 89 -5.07 5.90 0.58
CA PHE A 89 -4.45 6.75 1.58
C PHE A 89 -3.64 7.89 0.95
N LEU A 90 -2.82 7.61 -0.06
CA LEU A 90 -2.07 8.66 -0.77
C LEU A 90 -2.99 9.68 -1.42
N PHE A 91 -4.09 9.23 -2.04
CA PHE A 91 -5.08 10.14 -2.62
C PHE A 91 -5.74 11.02 -1.55
N LEU A 92 -6.13 10.45 -0.41
CA LEU A 92 -6.71 11.22 0.70
C LEU A 92 -5.75 12.27 1.25
N ILE A 93 -4.46 11.95 1.37
CA ILE A 93 -3.45 12.92 1.79
C ILE A 93 -3.32 14.05 0.77
N VAL A 94 -3.21 13.74 -0.53
CA VAL A 94 -3.16 14.77 -1.59
C VAL A 94 -4.39 15.66 -1.55
N MET A 95 -5.58 15.09 -1.33
CA MET A 95 -6.82 15.86 -1.22
C MET A 95 -6.83 16.77 0.01
N ILE A 96 -6.34 16.29 1.16
CA ILE A 96 -6.20 17.10 2.38
C ILE A 96 -5.19 18.22 2.16
N GLU A 97 -4.03 17.93 1.55
CA GLU A 97 -3.02 18.95 1.24
C GLU A 97 -3.56 20.01 0.29
N ALA A 98 -4.28 19.61 -0.75
CA ALA A 98 -4.92 20.54 -1.69
C ALA A 98 -6.01 21.38 -1.01
N ALA A 99 -6.81 20.78 -0.12
CA ALA A 99 -7.84 21.48 0.64
C ALA A 99 -7.22 22.51 1.59
N VAL A 100 -6.23 22.12 2.40
CA VAL A 100 -5.52 23.02 3.33
C VAL A 100 -4.81 24.13 2.56
N THR A 101 -4.12 23.80 1.46
CA THR A 101 -3.45 24.81 0.63
C THR A 101 -4.47 25.81 0.09
N THR A 102 -5.56 25.33 -0.49
CA THR A 102 -6.62 26.19 -1.05
C THR A 102 -7.25 27.07 0.03
N ASP A 103 -7.51 26.51 1.21
CA ASP A 103 -8.07 27.23 2.34
C ASP A 103 -7.15 28.37 2.80
N VAL A 104 -5.86 28.08 3.01
CA VAL A 104 -4.85 29.10 3.38
C VAL A 104 -4.73 30.19 2.30
N PHE A 105 -4.86 29.85 1.01
CA PHE A 105 -4.79 30.83 -0.07
C PHE A 105 -6.05 31.69 -0.22
N LEU A 106 -7.25 31.15 0.04
CA LEU A 106 -8.52 31.85 -0.14
C LEU A 106 -8.97 32.59 1.13
N ASN A 107 -8.69 32.03 2.30
CA ASN A 107 -9.11 32.58 3.57
C ASN A 107 -8.14 33.65 4.04
N ARG A 108 -8.43 34.94 3.82
CA ARG A 108 -7.59 36.05 4.32
C ARG A 108 -7.44 36.13 5.85
N ARG A 109 -8.26 35.38 6.60
CA ARG A 109 -8.29 35.37 8.07
C ARG A 109 -7.95 34.01 8.68
N TRP A 110 -7.31 33.11 7.92
CA TRP A 110 -6.90 31.78 8.40
C TRP A 110 -6.08 31.83 9.70
N GLU A 111 -5.41 32.95 9.97
CA GLU A 111 -4.61 33.18 11.18
C GLU A 111 -5.48 33.31 12.45
N GLU A 112 -6.73 33.74 12.31
CA GLU A 112 -7.67 33.90 13.44
C GLU A 112 -8.17 32.55 13.99
N ASP A 113 -7.95 31.45 13.25
CA ASP A 113 -8.35 30.09 13.66
C ASP A 113 -7.42 29.47 14.71
N PHE A 114 -6.23 30.04 14.92
CA PHE A 114 -5.29 29.59 15.95
C PHE A 114 -5.60 30.23 17.31
N PRO A 115 -5.47 29.48 18.42
CA PRO A 115 -5.58 30.08 19.74
C PRO A 115 -4.47 31.11 19.96
N GLU A 116 -4.76 32.12 20.78
CA GLU A 116 -3.84 33.23 21.06
C GLU A 116 -2.51 32.70 21.64
N ASP A 117 -1.42 32.94 20.93
CA ASP A 117 -0.09 32.46 21.32
C ASP A 117 0.58 33.43 22.30
N GLN A 118 0.56 33.10 23.59
CA GLN A 118 1.24 33.89 24.62
C GLN A 118 2.78 33.81 24.54
N THR A 119 3.34 32.86 23.78
CA THR A 119 4.80 32.65 23.69
C THR A 119 5.46 33.47 22.58
N GLY A 120 4.68 34.00 21.63
CA GLY A 120 5.20 34.70 20.44
C GLY A 120 6.00 33.81 19.48
N ASN A 121 6.00 32.50 19.69
CA ASN A 121 6.80 31.54 18.92
C ASN A 121 6.17 31.28 17.54
N LEU A 122 4.84 31.38 17.44
CA LEU A 122 4.10 31.29 16.19
C LEU A 122 4.41 32.47 15.26
N ASP A 123 4.54 33.68 15.80
CA ASP A 123 4.97 34.86 15.03
C ASP A 123 6.39 34.71 14.48
N HIS A 124 7.29 34.17 15.30
CA HIS A 124 8.66 33.87 14.87
C HIS A 124 8.69 32.81 13.74
N LEU A 125 7.89 31.75 13.86
CA LEU A 125 7.73 30.74 12.80
C LEU A 125 7.21 31.37 11.50
N LYS A 126 6.19 32.22 11.59
CA LYS A 126 5.62 32.92 10.44
C LYS A 126 6.64 33.81 9.75
N HIS A 127 7.44 34.56 10.52
CA HIS A 127 8.52 35.38 9.96
C HIS A 127 9.56 34.51 9.25
N PHE A 128 9.96 33.38 9.87
CA PHE A 128 10.88 32.43 9.24
C PHE A 128 10.35 31.87 7.91
N ILE A 129 9.08 31.47 7.86
CA ILE A 129 8.44 30.97 6.63
C ILE A 129 8.42 32.05 5.56
N LYS A 130 8.12 33.30 5.93
CA LYS A 130 8.06 34.42 5.00
C LYS A 130 9.44 34.73 4.40
N ASP A 131 10.48 34.69 5.21
CA ASP A 131 11.85 34.95 4.75
C ASP A 131 12.40 33.82 3.88
N ASN A 132 11.93 32.59 4.08
CA ASN A 132 12.40 31.38 3.39
C ASN A 132 11.32 30.78 2.47
N PHE A 133 10.37 31.60 2.00
CA PHE A 133 9.19 31.12 1.28
C PHE A 133 9.53 30.26 0.06
N ASP A 134 10.58 30.63 -0.69
CA ASP A 134 11.03 29.84 -1.84
C ASP A 134 11.47 28.43 -1.43
N ILE A 135 12.20 28.30 -0.33
CA ILE A 135 12.63 26.99 0.20
C ILE A 135 11.40 26.19 0.63
N CYS A 136 10.48 26.80 1.37
CA CYS A 136 9.22 26.16 1.79
C CYS A 136 8.39 25.67 0.60
N LYS A 137 8.32 26.46 -0.48
CA LYS A 137 7.64 26.09 -1.72
C LYS A 137 8.28 24.88 -2.39
N TRP A 138 9.61 24.84 -2.49
CA TRP A 138 10.32 23.68 -3.05
C TRP A 138 10.16 22.43 -2.19
N ILE A 139 10.14 22.57 -0.85
CA ILE A 139 9.83 21.47 0.07
C ILE A 139 8.40 20.96 -0.22
N GLY A 140 7.40 21.82 -0.26
CA GLY A 140 6.02 21.43 -0.57
C GLY A 140 5.88 20.74 -1.93
N LEU A 141 6.52 21.29 -2.98
CA LEU A 141 6.55 20.66 -4.30
C LEU A 141 7.20 19.26 -4.28
N SER A 142 8.28 19.10 -3.51
CA SER A 142 8.95 17.80 -3.36
C SER A 142 8.07 16.76 -2.68
N VAL A 143 7.27 17.15 -1.69
CA VAL A 143 6.33 16.25 -0.99
C VAL A 143 5.28 15.73 -1.97
N VAL A 144 4.62 16.63 -2.72
CA VAL A 144 3.63 16.26 -3.74
C VAL A 144 4.25 15.40 -4.84
N ALA A 145 5.48 15.71 -5.25
CA ALA A 145 6.21 14.92 -6.25
C ALA A 145 6.50 13.49 -5.75
N VAL A 146 6.94 13.32 -4.50
CA VAL A 146 7.19 12.00 -3.89
C VAL A 146 5.89 11.19 -3.78
N GLN A 147 4.78 11.83 -3.40
CA GLN A 147 3.46 11.19 -3.36
C GLN A 147 3.00 10.75 -4.77
N GLY A 148 3.13 11.62 -5.76
CA GLY A 148 2.81 11.32 -7.16
C GLY A 148 3.66 10.19 -7.73
N LEU A 149 4.96 10.17 -7.41
CA LEU A 149 5.86 9.08 -7.80
C LEU A 149 5.50 7.76 -7.11
N SER A 150 5.11 7.81 -5.84
CA SER A 150 4.65 6.63 -5.08
C SER A 150 3.37 6.05 -5.65
N LEU A 151 2.41 6.90 -6.05
CA LEU A 151 1.20 6.50 -6.77
C LEU A 151 1.55 5.87 -8.12
N LEU A 152 2.47 6.47 -8.89
CA LEU A 152 2.93 5.93 -10.16
C LEU A 152 3.53 4.53 -10.00
N PHE A 153 4.41 4.34 -9.02
CA PHE A 153 5.01 3.04 -8.72
C PHE A 153 3.96 2.01 -8.31
N ALA A 154 2.99 2.38 -7.47
CA ALA A 154 1.88 1.49 -7.10
C ALA A 154 1.02 1.10 -8.31
N MET A 155 0.75 2.04 -9.21
CA MET A 155 -0.01 1.80 -10.44
C MET A 155 0.73 0.87 -11.41
N VAL A 156 2.04 1.07 -11.58
CA VAL A 156 2.89 0.19 -12.40
C VAL A 156 2.93 -1.22 -11.80
N LEU A 157 3.11 -1.34 -10.47
CA LEU A 157 3.06 -2.64 -9.79
C LEU A 157 1.72 -3.36 -9.96
N LYS A 158 0.61 -2.61 -9.92
CA LYS A 158 -0.73 -3.15 -10.20
C LYS A 158 -0.83 -3.63 -11.66
N ALA A 159 -0.34 -2.85 -12.62
CA ALA A 159 -0.39 -3.18 -14.04
C ALA A 159 0.46 -4.40 -14.39
N LEU A 160 1.56 -4.64 -13.68
CA LEU A 160 2.42 -5.82 -13.86
C LEU A 160 1.77 -7.13 -13.37
N GLY A 161 0.62 -7.06 -12.67
CA GLY A 161 -0.15 -8.23 -12.22
C GLY A 161 0.53 -9.04 -11.10
N PRO A 162 -0.14 -10.00 -10.44
CA PRO A 162 0.47 -10.85 -9.39
C PRO A 162 1.57 -11.79 -9.93
N HIS A 163 2.49 -12.24 -9.06
CA HIS A 163 3.51 -13.25 -9.41
C HIS A 163 2.80 -14.59 -9.73
N PRO A 164 3.07 -15.25 -10.87
CA PRO A 164 2.62 -16.63 -11.11
C PRO A 164 3.23 -17.65 -10.13
N GLU A 165 4.34 -17.28 -9.48
CA GLU A 165 5.24 -18.20 -8.78
C GLU A 165 4.74 -18.66 -7.42
N LYS A 166 3.77 -17.97 -6.79
CA LYS A 166 3.25 -18.36 -5.47
C LYS A 166 2.32 -19.59 -5.48
N TYR A 167 2.06 -20.17 -6.65
CA TYR A 167 1.20 -21.36 -6.81
C TYR A 167 1.92 -22.57 -7.44
N TYR A 168 3.23 -22.51 -7.68
CA TYR A 168 3.96 -23.56 -8.44
C TYR A 168 5.31 -23.96 -7.83
N GLU A 169 5.41 -23.98 -6.50
CA GLU A 169 6.43 -24.77 -5.78
C GLU A 169 5.75 -25.67 -4.74
N SER A 170 4.76 -26.43 -5.19
CA SER A 170 4.30 -27.64 -4.48
C SER A 170 4.57 -28.79 -5.42
N ASP A 171 5.75 -29.41 -5.28
CA ASP A 171 6.15 -30.66 -5.94
C ASP A 171 5.36 -31.86 -5.37
N ASP A 172 4.03 -31.74 -5.28
CA ASP A 172 3.13 -32.86 -5.05
C ASP A 172 2.20 -32.97 -6.26
N ASP A 173 2.39 -34.06 -7.01
CA ASP A 173 1.51 -34.54 -8.06
C ASP A 173 0.04 -34.55 -7.62
N TYR A 174 -0.71 -33.49 -7.95
CA TYR A 174 -2.16 -33.55 -8.02
C TYR A 174 -2.62 -32.92 -9.33
N LEU A 175 -3.20 -33.77 -10.17
CA LEU A 175 -3.93 -33.44 -11.39
C LEU A 175 -4.80 -32.19 -11.20
N PRO A 176 -4.84 -31.26 -12.16
CA PRO A 176 -5.73 -30.11 -12.06
C PRO A 176 -7.15 -30.56 -12.35
N ASP A 177 -7.93 -30.88 -11.32
CA ASP A 177 -9.39 -30.93 -11.44
C ASP A 177 -9.95 -29.50 -11.45
N ARG A 178 -9.55 -28.71 -12.45
CA ARG A 178 -10.26 -27.50 -12.84
C ARG A 178 -11.45 -27.93 -13.69
N VAL A 179 -12.51 -28.32 -13.00
CA VAL A 179 -13.84 -28.57 -13.59
C VAL A 179 -14.31 -27.28 -14.29
N PRO A 180 -14.46 -27.25 -15.63
CA PRO A 180 -15.15 -26.15 -16.30
C PRO A 180 -16.64 -26.33 -16.02
N LEU A 181 -17.23 -25.46 -15.20
CA LEU A 181 -18.65 -25.53 -14.78
C LEU A 181 -19.68 -25.31 -15.90
N LEU A 182 -19.33 -25.47 -17.18
CA LEU A 182 -20.24 -25.51 -18.32
C LEU A 182 -19.53 -26.19 -19.51
N ARG A 183 -19.62 -27.51 -19.60
CA ARG A 183 -19.48 -28.22 -20.88
C ARG A 183 -20.85 -28.79 -21.27
N PRO A 184 -21.41 -28.47 -22.45
CA PRO A 184 -22.55 -29.21 -22.98
C PRO A 184 -22.13 -30.65 -23.24
N TYR A 185 -22.84 -31.59 -22.63
CA TYR A 185 -22.70 -33.01 -22.89
C TYR A 185 -23.08 -33.32 -24.34
N VAL A 186 -22.11 -33.79 -25.14
CA VAL A 186 -22.36 -34.35 -26.47
C VAL A 186 -22.27 -35.87 -26.33
N PRO A 187 -23.35 -36.64 -26.56
CA PRO A 187 -23.28 -38.10 -26.53
C PRO A 187 -22.39 -38.61 -27.68
N PRO A 188 -21.57 -39.66 -27.47
CA PRO A 188 -20.82 -40.28 -28.56
C PRO A 188 -21.77 -40.98 -29.55
N PRO A 189 -21.45 -41.00 -30.87
CA PRO A 189 -22.30 -41.67 -31.84
C PRO A 189 -22.26 -43.19 -31.64
N ASN A 190 -23.46 -43.78 -31.67
CA ASN A 190 -23.68 -45.22 -31.72
C ASN A 190 -23.09 -45.79 -33.02
N TYR A 191 -22.01 -46.56 -32.92
CA TYR A 191 -21.63 -47.46 -34.02
C TYR A 191 -22.49 -48.71 -33.93
N ALA A 192 -23.46 -48.79 -34.84
CA ALA A 192 -24.18 -50.02 -35.16
C ALA A 192 -23.63 -50.61 -36.48
N LEU A 193 -23.71 -51.95 -36.54
CA LEU A 193 -23.61 -52.86 -37.70
C LEU A 193 -22.24 -53.42 -38.12
N GLY A 194 -22.12 -54.75 -38.05
CA GLY A 194 -21.20 -55.54 -38.88
C GLY A 194 -20.83 -56.95 -38.40
N ASP A 195 -21.82 -57.83 -38.18
CA ASP A 195 -21.86 -59.33 -38.12
C ASP A 195 -20.68 -60.24 -37.66
N PRO A 196 -20.99 -61.40 -37.02
CA PRO A 196 -20.02 -62.37 -36.54
C PRO A 196 -19.69 -63.44 -37.60
N VAL A 197 -18.41 -63.77 -37.78
CA VAL A 197 -18.01 -64.97 -38.54
C VAL A 197 -17.15 -65.88 -37.67
N TYR A 198 -17.75 -67.02 -37.37
CA TYR A 198 -17.20 -68.21 -36.75
C TYR A 198 -16.03 -68.76 -37.59
N GLY A 199 -14.88 -69.03 -36.94
CA GLY A 199 -13.68 -69.55 -37.59
C GLY A 199 -12.97 -70.60 -36.74
N SER A 200 -13.46 -71.82 -36.82
CA SER A 200 -12.84 -73.05 -36.30
C SER A 200 -11.52 -73.36 -37.04
N ARG A 201 -10.38 -73.54 -36.33
CA ARG A 201 -9.48 -74.70 -36.51
C ARG A 201 -8.34 -74.82 -35.48
N ASN A 202 -8.47 -75.87 -34.68
CA ASN A 202 -7.53 -76.87 -34.11
C ASN A 202 -6.00 -76.72 -34.16
N ASN A 203 -5.37 -77.28 -33.11
CA ASN A 203 -4.05 -77.92 -32.92
C ASN A 203 -3.26 -77.25 -31.77
N SER A 204 -2.74 -77.90 -30.71
CA SER A 204 -2.60 -79.29 -30.30
C SER A 204 -1.72 -79.34 -29.02
N TRP A 205 -2.20 -79.97 -27.93
CA TRP A 205 -1.49 -80.83 -26.93
C TRP A 205 -0.20 -80.25 -26.22
N ASN A 206 0.08 -80.32 -24.91
CA ASN A 206 -0.29 -81.20 -23.80
C ASN A 206 0.31 -80.78 -22.43
N ILE A 207 -0.43 -81.04 -21.32
CA ILE A 207 -0.11 -81.79 -20.06
C ILE A 207 1.25 -81.46 -19.35
N ARG A 208 1.44 -81.28 -18.03
CA ARG A 208 0.76 -81.65 -16.77
C ARG A 208 1.37 -80.81 -15.63
N VAL A 209 0.57 -80.43 -14.65
CA VAL A 209 1.01 -80.03 -13.30
C VAL A 209 0.92 -81.24 -12.38
N LYS A 210 1.83 -81.36 -11.41
CA LYS A 210 1.56 -82.11 -10.19
C LYS A 210 1.56 -81.13 -9.02
#